data_AF-A0A2D9I0P9-F1
#
_entry.id   AF-A0A2D9I0P9-F1
#
_cell.length_a   1.000
_cell.length_b   1.000
_cell.length_c   1.000
_cell.angle_alpha   90.00
_cell.angle_beta   90.00
_cell.angle_gamma   90.00
#
_symmetry.space_group_name_H-M   'P 1'
#
loop_
_entity.id
_entity.type
_entity.pdbx_description
1 polymer ?
#
loop_
_entity_poly.entity_id
_entity_poly.type
_entity_poly.pdbx_seq_one_letter_code
_entity_poly.pdbx_strand_id
1 'polypeptide(L)'
;MRNIPVENLVDVARSGRREDRSALAEAIGELCLKTGRNLSNKEKALAYDIISALIRDVESQVRAALSHQLADQKDAPHSLIVTLANDIIEVARPVIMRSVVLQDNDLIDMIVSKAESHQVAVAQRESLPQNVTESLVRTENSSVIAAALSNTGAQFSERVLEDVVGLSREHEGLQGLLIQRQELSTAQARKMYEFVGQAMRKGLEEKIVASGSDVEMDIEQVVDQAIAEALEQEDFLSHLDQPDGHNETAGSGLRPHPRQLVGALQQNDLFRFEELFQELTDLTEQGATRVLYDSGPEAIAIACKACGFDRRNFGDLLALLQGGGEPDKFRQTSAYTKIIDYFERIDASGAGRVLAAWRRAPDDSWVR
;
A
#
# COMPACT_ATOMS: atom_id res chain seq x y z
N MET A 1 35.50 40.04 13.74
CA MET A 1 35.71 39.46 12.39
C MET A 1 37.08 39.89 11.90
N ARG A 2 38.03 38.95 11.78
CA ARG A 2 39.33 39.22 11.14
C ARG A 2 39.16 38.99 9.65
N ASN A 3 39.42 40.01 8.85
CA ASN A 3 39.45 39.91 7.39
C ASN A 3 40.75 39.19 7.02
N ILE A 4 40.69 37.86 6.85
CA ILE A 4 41.87 37.05 6.51
C ILE A 4 42.09 37.16 4.99
N PRO A 5 43.22 37.72 4.51
CA PRO A 5 43.50 37.78 3.08
C PRO A 5 43.65 36.39 2.49
N VAL A 6 43.20 36.21 1.23
CA VAL A 6 43.11 34.91 0.53
C VAL A 6 44.46 34.17 0.51
N GLU A 7 45.56 34.91 0.44
CA GLU A 7 46.93 34.39 0.42
C GLU A 7 47.35 33.71 1.74
N ASN A 8 46.69 34.03 2.87
CA ASN A 8 46.93 33.41 4.18
C ASN A 8 46.04 32.19 4.48
N LEU A 9 45.05 31.87 3.63
CA LEU A 9 44.11 30.76 3.88
C LEU A 9 44.80 29.38 3.78
N VAL A 10 45.81 29.27 2.90
CA VAL A 10 46.58 28.03 2.71
C VAL A 10 47.50 27.77 3.91
N ASP A 11 48.05 28.82 4.51
CA ASP A 11 48.90 28.69 5.70
C ASP A 11 48.06 28.41 6.95
N VAL A 12 46.87 29.00 7.11
CA VAL A 12 45.93 28.65 8.20
C VAL A 12 45.40 27.21 8.07
N ALA A 13 45.17 26.72 6.85
CA ALA A 13 44.83 25.30 6.62
C ALA A 13 45.96 24.36 7.06
N ARG A 14 47.22 24.81 6.93
CA ARG A 14 48.43 24.07 7.33
C ARG A 14 48.81 24.26 8.80
N SER A 15 48.46 25.39 9.42
CA SER A 15 48.91 25.78 10.76
C SER A 15 47.78 25.73 11.82
N GLY A 16 47.58 24.55 12.41
CA GLY A 16 47.21 24.40 13.82
C GLY A 16 45.72 24.43 14.20
N ARG A 17 45.36 23.52 15.13
CA ARG A 17 44.12 23.41 15.94
C ARG A 17 42.77 23.31 15.21
N ARG A 18 41.87 22.49 15.77
CA ARG A 18 40.53 22.23 15.22
C ARG A 18 39.68 23.51 15.10
N GLU A 19 39.83 24.43 16.05
CA GLU A 19 39.12 25.71 16.11
C GLU A 19 39.49 26.64 14.94
N ASP A 20 40.78 26.75 14.59
CA ASP A 20 41.23 27.59 13.48
C ASP A 20 40.79 27.01 12.12
N ARG A 21 40.71 25.67 12.01
CA ARG A 21 40.17 24.97 10.83
C ARG A 21 38.67 25.16 10.66
N SER A 22 37.90 25.12 11.76
CA SER A 22 36.46 25.40 11.75
C SER A 22 36.20 26.84 11.30
N ALA A 23 36.88 27.82 11.89
CA ALA A 23 36.75 29.23 11.52
C ALA A 23 37.16 29.50 10.06
N LEU A 24 38.20 28.81 9.57
CA LEU A 24 38.64 28.89 8.18
C LEU A 24 37.58 28.34 7.22
N ALA A 25 37.02 27.17 7.51
CA ALA A 25 36.03 26.55 6.65
C ALA A 25 34.73 27.36 6.61
N GLU A 26 34.29 27.92 7.75
CA GLU A 26 33.15 28.85 7.79
C GLU A 26 33.44 30.13 6.98
N ALA A 27 34.60 30.75 7.17
CA ALA A 27 34.97 31.97 6.46
C ALA A 27 35.02 31.75 4.94
N ILE A 28 35.57 30.62 4.48
CA ILE A 28 35.59 30.25 3.06
C ILE A 28 34.16 29.99 2.57
N GLY A 29 33.34 29.26 3.32
CA GLY A 29 31.94 29.04 2.99
C GLY A 29 31.15 30.35 2.82
N GLU A 30 31.29 31.30 3.75
CA GLU A 30 30.62 32.59 3.66
C GLU A 30 31.15 33.48 2.53
N LEU A 31 32.48 33.53 2.37
CA LEU A 31 33.13 34.33 1.34
C LEU A 31 32.80 33.80 -0.06
N CYS A 32 32.75 32.48 -0.23
CA CYS A 32 32.61 31.85 -1.54
C CYS A 32 31.17 31.55 -1.96
N LEU A 33 30.25 31.34 -1.00
CA LEU A 33 28.93 30.79 -1.28
C LEU A 33 27.76 31.70 -0.84
N LYS A 34 27.99 32.69 0.04
CA LYS A 34 26.96 33.68 0.44
C LYS A 34 27.17 35.07 -0.14
N THR A 35 28.42 35.46 -0.43
CA THR A 35 28.71 36.84 -0.85
C THR A 35 28.44 36.98 -2.35
N GLY A 36 27.60 37.94 -2.77
CA GLY A 36 27.23 38.22 -4.18
C GLY A 36 28.38 38.71 -5.08
N ARG A 37 29.63 38.39 -4.73
CA ARG A 37 30.81 38.58 -5.54
C ARG A 37 30.97 37.33 -6.43
N ASN A 38 30.89 37.50 -7.74
CA ASN A 38 31.19 36.42 -8.68
C ASN A 38 32.68 36.07 -8.55
N LEU A 39 32.98 35.02 -7.78
CA LEU A 39 34.31 34.43 -7.76
C LEU A 39 34.68 33.92 -9.15
N SER A 40 35.95 34.07 -9.53
CA SER A 40 36.48 33.41 -10.70
C SER A 40 36.49 31.89 -10.53
N ASN A 41 36.45 31.15 -11.63
CA ASN A 41 36.52 29.68 -11.59
C ASN A 41 37.79 29.18 -10.87
N LYS A 42 38.89 29.94 -10.92
CA LYS A 42 40.15 29.61 -10.22
C LYS A 42 40.00 29.75 -8.70
N GLU A 43 39.37 30.83 -8.24
CA GLU A 43 39.14 31.06 -6.81
C GLU A 43 38.17 30.02 -6.23
N LYS A 44 37.12 29.66 -6.98
CA LYS A 44 36.20 28.59 -6.58
C LYS A 44 36.89 27.23 -6.46
N ALA A 45 37.72 26.86 -7.46
CA ALA A 45 38.48 25.62 -7.41
C ALA A 45 39.39 25.56 -6.18
N LEU A 46 40.13 26.63 -5.89
CA LEU A 46 40.96 26.72 -4.69
C LEU A 46 40.13 26.62 -3.40
N ALA A 47 38.96 27.28 -3.34
CA ALA A 47 38.07 27.18 -2.20
C ALA A 47 37.59 25.74 -1.97
N TYR A 48 37.20 25.03 -3.03
CA TYR A 48 36.79 23.64 -2.93
C TYR A 48 37.94 22.70 -2.54
N ASP A 49 39.16 22.94 -3.03
CA ASP A 49 40.35 22.17 -2.63
C ASP A 49 40.61 22.34 -1.13
N ILE A 50 40.53 23.57 -0.62
CA ILE A 50 40.71 23.86 0.80
C ILE A 50 39.59 23.22 1.63
N ILE A 51 38.32 23.38 1.23
CA ILE A 51 37.19 22.75 1.93
C ILE A 51 37.37 21.23 1.97
N SER A 52 37.72 20.60 0.84
CA SER A 52 37.92 19.16 0.74
C SER A 52 39.04 18.65 1.66
N ALA A 53 40.12 19.42 1.80
CA ALA A 53 41.21 19.10 2.72
C ALA A 53 40.81 19.21 4.19
N LEU A 54 39.91 20.14 4.53
CA LEU A 54 39.52 20.44 5.92
C LEU A 54 38.30 19.66 6.39
N ILE A 55 37.43 19.21 5.48
CA ILE A 55 36.08 18.76 5.85
C ILE A 55 36.09 17.61 6.85
N ARG A 56 37.09 16.72 6.82
CA ARG A 56 37.17 15.59 7.76
C ARG A 56 37.56 16.00 9.18
N ASP A 57 38.23 17.13 9.33
CA ASP A 57 38.82 17.56 10.60
C ASP A 57 37.97 18.59 11.34
N VAL A 58 37.02 19.24 10.67
CA VAL A 58 36.11 20.22 11.27
C VAL A 58 34.93 19.55 11.99
N GLU A 59 34.30 20.30 12.89
CA GLU A 59 33.17 19.83 13.68
C GLU A 59 31.91 19.61 12.82
N SER A 60 31.03 18.72 13.27
CA SER A 60 29.80 18.37 12.54
C SER A 60 28.92 19.60 12.25
N GLN A 61 28.88 20.57 13.16
CA GLN A 61 28.13 21.81 12.98
C GLN A 61 28.66 22.63 11.80
N VAL A 62 29.98 22.70 11.62
CA VAL A 62 30.62 23.38 10.48
C VAL A 62 30.37 22.61 9.19
N ARG A 63 30.46 21.28 9.22
CA ARG A 63 30.15 20.45 8.04
C ARG A 63 28.69 20.60 7.62
N ALA A 64 27.77 20.70 8.56
CA ALA A 64 26.35 20.95 8.27
C ALA A 64 26.14 22.34 7.66
N ALA A 65 26.81 23.38 8.17
CA ALA A 65 26.75 24.71 7.57
C ALA A 65 27.27 24.70 6.12
N LEU A 66 28.39 24.01 5.87
CA LEU A 66 28.96 23.84 4.53
C LEU A 66 28.04 23.03 3.62
N SER A 67 27.43 21.95 4.11
CA SER A 67 26.53 21.12 3.30
C SER A 67 25.31 21.93 2.84
N HIS A 68 24.77 22.81 3.67
CA HIS A 68 23.71 23.73 3.27
C HIS A 68 24.14 24.67 2.15
N GLN A 69 25.36 25.21 2.21
CA GLN A 69 25.87 26.15 1.21
C GLN A 69 26.24 25.47 -0.12
N LEU A 70 26.74 24.22 -0.05
CA LEU A 70 27.18 23.45 -1.21
C LEU A 70 26.06 22.69 -1.89
N ALA A 71 24.93 22.45 -1.21
CA ALA A 71 23.83 21.64 -1.71
C ALA A 71 23.30 22.11 -3.08
N ASP A 72 23.29 23.42 -3.35
CA ASP A 72 22.73 23.99 -4.58
C ASP A 72 23.82 24.36 -5.61
N GLN A 73 25.10 24.07 -5.32
CA GLN A 73 26.24 24.42 -6.18
C GLN A 73 26.50 23.34 -7.23
N LYS A 74 26.31 23.69 -8.51
CA LYS A 74 26.48 22.75 -9.63
C LYS A 74 27.94 22.49 -10.00
N ASP A 75 28.83 23.38 -9.60
CA ASP A 75 30.28 23.34 -9.86
C ASP A 75 31.08 22.77 -8.68
N ALA A 76 30.40 22.33 -7.61
CA ALA A 76 31.06 21.66 -6.49
C ALA A 76 31.67 20.31 -6.93
N PRO A 77 32.88 19.93 -6.46
CA PRO A 77 33.47 18.66 -6.80
C PRO A 77 32.62 17.49 -6.31
N HIS A 78 32.42 16.50 -7.19
CA HIS A 78 31.63 15.29 -6.90
C HIS A 78 32.12 14.57 -5.64
N SER A 79 33.43 14.40 -5.48
CA SER A 79 34.03 13.75 -4.30
C SER A 79 33.73 14.46 -2.97
N LEU A 80 33.64 15.80 -2.98
CA LEU A 80 33.28 16.58 -1.80
C LEU A 80 31.81 16.37 -1.43
N ILE A 81 30.92 16.43 -2.42
CA ILE A 81 29.47 16.21 -2.23
C ILE A 81 29.20 14.78 -1.73
N VAL A 82 29.84 13.77 -2.32
CA VAL A 82 29.74 12.38 -1.87
C VAL A 82 30.27 12.22 -0.45
N THR A 83 31.36 12.90 -0.08
CA THR A 83 31.89 12.87 1.30
C THR A 83 30.86 13.40 2.30
N LEU A 84 30.21 14.53 1.98
CA LEU A 84 29.17 15.11 2.84
C LEU A 84 27.91 14.23 2.90
N ALA A 85 27.49 13.66 1.77
CA ALA A 85 26.33 12.78 1.69
C ALA A 85 26.50 11.47 2.48
N ASN A 86 27.75 11.04 2.69
CA ASN A 86 28.08 9.84 3.45
C ASN A 86 28.23 10.04 4.96
N ASP A 87 28.16 11.29 5.44
CA ASP A 87 28.31 11.67 6.85
C ASP A 87 27.03 11.39 7.67
N ILE A 88 27.00 11.82 8.92
CA ILE A 88 25.80 11.82 9.76
C ILE A 88 24.66 12.59 9.07
N ILE A 89 23.41 12.21 9.36
CA ILE A 89 22.25 12.71 8.60
C ILE A 89 22.09 14.23 8.66
N GLU A 90 22.47 14.86 9.77
CA GLU A 90 22.42 16.32 9.95
C GLU A 90 23.30 17.06 8.94
N VAL A 91 24.41 16.45 8.55
CA VAL A 91 25.33 16.97 7.53
C VAL A 91 24.87 16.53 6.13
N ALA A 92 24.47 15.27 5.97
CA ALA A 92 24.18 14.67 4.68
C ALA A 92 22.86 15.15 4.05
N ARG A 93 21.82 15.39 4.87
CA ARG A 93 20.45 15.67 4.40
C ARG A 93 20.37 16.80 3.36
N PRO A 94 21.00 17.99 3.55
CA PRO A 94 20.92 19.08 2.56
C PRO A 94 21.47 18.68 1.18
N VAL A 95 22.62 18.01 1.14
CA VAL A 95 23.26 17.61 -0.12
C VAL A 95 22.54 16.44 -0.78
N ILE A 96 22.05 15.47 0.00
CA ILE A 96 21.24 14.36 -0.52
C ILE A 96 19.97 14.89 -1.19
N MET A 97 19.28 15.85 -0.57
CA MET A 97 17.98 16.33 -1.07
C MET A 97 18.08 17.25 -2.27
N ARG A 98 19.10 18.12 -2.35
CA ARG A 98 19.14 19.21 -3.35
C ARG A 98 20.29 19.15 -4.35
N SER A 99 21.36 18.40 -4.06
CA SER A 99 22.50 18.39 -4.97
C SER A 99 22.20 17.67 -6.27
N VAL A 100 22.43 18.39 -7.36
CA VAL A 100 22.40 17.87 -8.73
C VAL A 100 23.73 17.20 -9.14
N VAL A 101 24.74 17.28 -8.29
CA VAL A 101 26.06 16.66 -8.52
C VAL A 101 26.01 15.16 -8.23
N LEU A 102 25.17 14.74 -7.28
CA LEU A 102 24.95 13.32 -6.98
C LEU A 102 24.27 12.62 -8.17
N GLN A 103 24.88 11.51 -8.60
CA GLN A 103 24.38 10.66 -9.66
C GLN A 103 23.51 9.54 -9.07
N ASP A 104 22.68 8.92 -9.90
CA ASP A 104 21.78 7.84 -9.48
C ASP A 104 22.52 6.71 -8.76
N ASN A 105 23.71 6.32 -9.23
CA ASN A 105 24.53 5.29 -8.57
C ASN A 105 24.94 5.70 -7.15
N ASP A 106 25.27 6.97 -6.90
CA ASP A 106 25.59 7.45 -5.56
C ASP A 106 24.36 7.35 -4.64
N LEU A 107 23.17 7.67 -5.16
CA LEU A 107 21.91 7.56 -4.43
C LEU A 107 21.57 6.11 -4.11
N ILE A 108 21.74 5.20 -5.08
CA ILE A 108 21.50 3.76 -4.91
C ILE A 108 22.46 3.17 -3.88
N ASP A 109 23.75 3.50 -3.96
CA ASP A 109 24.74 3.06 -2.97
C ASP A 109 24.36 3.50 -1.56
N MET A 110 23.88 4.75 -1.40
CA MET A 110 23.38 5.24 -0.12
C MET A 110 22.15 4.47 0.36
N ILE A 111 21.22 4.13 -0.54
CA ILE A 111 20.04 3.35 -0.19
C ILE A 111 20.44 1.98 0.36
N VAL A 112 21.42 1.33 -0.27
CA VAL A 112 21.89 -0.01 0.12
C VAL A 112 22.71 0.01 1.41
N SER A 113 23.53 1.04 1.63
CA SER A 113 24.56 1.01 2.67
C SER A 113 24.29 1.90 3.89
N LYS A 114 23.26 2.75 3.88
CA LYS A 114 23.01 3.75 4.94
C LYS A 114 21.75 3.46 5.73
N ALA A 115 21.61 4.19 6.84
CA ALA A 115 20.45 4.10 7.71
C ALA A 115 19.18 4.66 7.04
N GLU A 116 18.03 4.29 7.59
CA GLU A 116 16.70 4.74 7.17
C GLU A 116 16.61 6.26 6.97
N SER A 117 17.27 7.04 7.83
CA SER A 117 17.24 8.51 7.76
C SER A 117 17.87 9.06 6.47
N HIS A 118 18.91 8.41 5.95
CA HIS A 118 19.50 8.72 4.65
C HIS A 118 18.60 8.28 3.50
N GLN A 119 18.01 7.08 3.60
CA GLN A 119 17.07 6.55 2.61
C GLN A 119 15.85 7.47 2.45
N VAL A 120 15.27 7.93 3.56
CA VAL A 120 14.18 8.91 3.56
C VAL A 120 14.62 10.25 2.96
N ALA A 121 15.85 10.70 3.22
CA ALA A 121 16.37 11.93 2.60
C ALA A 121 16.52 11.77 1.08
N VAL A 122 16.94 10.60 0.58
CA VAL A 122 16.93 10.29 -0.85
C VAL A 122 15.49 10.34 -1.37
N ALA A 123 14.54 9.67 -0.70
CA ALA A 123 13.14 9.64 -1.08
C ALA A 123 12.46 11.04 -1.14
N GLN A 124 13.02 12.03 -0.45
CA GLN A 124 12.51 13.42 -0.39
C GLN A 124 13.16 14.37 -1.42
N ARG A 125 13.98 13.88 -2.35
CA ARG A 125 14.52 14.70 -3.47
C ARG A 125 13.41 15.23 -4.37
N GLU A 126 13.61 16.36 -5.03
CA GLU A 126 12.59 16.95 -5.93
C GLU A 126 12.17 16.01 -7.08
N SER A 127 13.12 15.23 -7.61
CA SER A 127 12.86 14.22 -8.64
C SER A 127 13.60 12.93 -8.31
N LEU A 128 12.92 11.80 -8.55
CA LEU A 128 13.52 10.48 -8.41
C LEU A 128 13.33 9.67 -9.68
N PRO A 129 14.42 9.28 -10.36
CA PRO A 129 14.34 8.39 -11.50
C PRO A 129 13.97 6.96 -11.06
N GLN A 130 13.45 6.19 -12.01
CA GLN A 130 12.85 4.88 -11.77
C GLN A 130 13.81 3.85 -11.12
N ASN A 131 15.09 3.87 -11.48
CA ASN A 131 16.12 3.02 -10.87
C ASN A 131 16.32 3.29 -9.37
N VAL A 132 16.20 4.55 -8.95
CA VAL A 132 16.33 4.96 -7.54
C VAL A 132 15.08 4.61 -6.77
N THR A 133 13.88 4.81 -7.34
CA THR A 133 12.61 4.41 -6.69
C THR A 133 12.51 2.90 -6.53
N GLU A 134 12.93 2.12 -7.54
CA GLU A 134 13.03 0.65 -7.43
C GLU A 134 13.95 0.23 -6.27
N SER A 135 15.11 0.90 -6.14
CA SER A 135 16.04 0.63 -5.04
C SER A 135 15.45 0.99 -3.67
N LEU A 136 14.68 2.08 -3.57
CA LEU A 136 13.96 2.46 -2.35
C LEU A 136 12.90 1.43 -1.97
N VAL A 137 12.14 0.90 -2.94
CA VAL A 137 11.10 -0.12 -2.70
C VAL A 137 11.70 -1.45 -2.24
N ARG A 138 12.85 -1.84 -2.81
CA ARG A 138 13.58 -3.06 -2.42
C ARG A 138 14.12 -3.05 -0.99
N THR A 139 14.05 -1.91 -0.28
CA THR A 139 14.38 -1.88 1.15
C THR A 139 13.31 -2.56 2.01
N GLU A 140 12.09 -2.74 1.48
CA GLU A 140 10.91 -3.23 2.20
C GLU A 140 10.58 -2.43 3.47
N ASN A 141 11.20 -1.25 3.65
CA ASN A 141 10.96 -0.39 4.79
C ASN A 141 9.77 0.53 4.49
N SER A 142 8.68 0.33 5.25
CA SER A 142 7.42 1.06 5.05
C SER A 142 7.57 2.58 5.16
N SER A 143 8.48 3.11 6.01
CA SER A 143 8.67 4.56 6.13
C SER A 143 9.38 5.15 4.90
N VAL A 144 10.34 4.43 4.34
CA VAL A 144 11.10 4.80 3.14
C VAL A 144 10.18 4.75 1.91
N ILE A 145 9.40 3.68 1.79
CA ILE A 145 8.42 3.51 0.71
C ILE A 145 7.34 4.59 0.81
N ALA A 146 6.84 4.90 2.01
CA ALA A 146 5.87 5.97 2.21
C ALA A 146 6.43 7.34 1.81
N ALA A 147 7.70 7.62 2.14
CA ALA A 147 8.36 8.85 1.72
C ALA A 147 8.50 8.93 0.19
N ALA A 148 8.85 7.82 -0.47
CA ALA A 148 8.94 7.74 -1.92
C ALA A 148 7.56 7.91 -2.58
N LEU A 149 6.51 7.26 -2.07
CA LEU A 149 5.14 7.38 -2.56
C LEU A 149 4.56 8.79 -2.35
N SER A 150 4.94 9.49 -1.29
CA SER A 150 4.51 10.88 -1.05
C SER A 150 5.18 11.91 -1.97
N ASN A 151 6.27 11.53 -2.64
CA ASN A 151 7.04 12.42 -3.49
C ASN A 151 6.48 12.52 -4.92
N THR A 152 5.72 13.57 -5.22
CA THR A 152 5.10 13.74 -6.55
C THR A 152 6.06 13.77 -7.74
N GLY A 153 7.35 14.06 -7.54
CA GLY A 153 8.38 14.02 -8.59
C GLY A 153 9.07 12.67 -8.76
N ALA A 154 8.68 11.66 -7.96
CA ALA A 154 9.21 10.32 -8.05
C ALA A 154 8.51 9.50 -9.14
N GLN A 155 9.32 8.90 -10.02
CA GLN A 155 8.86 8.08 -11.13
C GLN A 155 8.81 6.62 -10.71
N PHE A 156 7.67 5.96 -10.90
CA PHE A 156 7.52 4.53 -10.64
C PHE A 156 7.18 3.79 -11.93
N SER A 157 7.82 2.65 -12.16
CA SER A 157 7.32 1.69 -13.14
C SER A 157 6.14 0.90 -12.61
N GLU A 158 5.33 0.40 -13.54
CA GLU A 158 4.24 -0.52 -13.27
C GLU A 158 4.67 -1.70 -12.38
N ARG A 159 5.77 -2.37 -12.71
CA ARG A 159 6.31 -3.48 -11.91
C ARG A 159 6.60 -3.08 -10.45
N VAL A 160 7.23 -1.92 -10.25
CA VAL A 160 7.58 -1.44 -8.90
C VAL A 160 6.32 -1.08 -8.11
N LEU A 161 5.32 -0.48 -8.75
CA LEU A 161 4.02 -0.24 -8.10
C LEU A 161 3.30 -1.54 -7.75
N GLU A 162 3.44 -2.59 -8.57
CA GLU A 162 2.88 -3.90 -8.25
C GLU A 162 3.52 -4.51 -7.01
N ASP A 163 4.84 -4.41 -6.87
CA ASP A 163 5.56 -4.82 -5.66
C ASP A 163 5.05 -4.05 -4.42
N VAL A 164 4.88 -2.73 -4.54
CA VAL A 164 4.37 -1.89 -3.46
C VAL A 164 2.90 -2.19 -3.12
N VAL A 165 2.06 -2.53 -4.11
CA VAL A 165 0.68 -2.99 -3.88
C VAL A 165 0.68 -4.28 -3.05
N GLY A 166 1.59 -5.22 -3.34
CA GLY A 166 1.79 -6.41 -2.52
C GLY A 166 2.13 -6.07 -1.07
N LEU A 167 3.13 -5.21 -0.86
CA LEU A 167 3.53 -4.74 0.48
C LEU A 167 2.41 -3.97 1.22
N SER A 168 1.54 -3.27 0.48
CA SER A 168 0.45 -2.48 1.08
C SER A 168 -0.64 -3.32 1.74
N ARG A 169 -0.68 -4.65 1.51
CA ARG A 169 -1.60 -5.57 2.19
C ARG A 169 -1.39 -5.57 3.70
N GLU A 170 -0.14 -5.50 4.15
CA GLU A 170 0.23 -5.52 5.57
C GLU A 170 0.48 -4.12 6.15
N HIS A 171 0.50 -3.10 5.28
CA HIS A 171 0.83 -1.73 5.63
C HIS A 171 -0.24 -0.75 5.14
N GLU A 172 -1.31 -0.58 5.93
CA GLU A 172 -2.42 0.33 5.62
C GLU A 172 -1.97 1.77 5.28
N GLY A 173 -0.89 2.23 5.92
CA GLY A 173 -0.32 3.55 5.66
C GLY A 173 0.15 3.77 4.21
N LEU A 174 0.46 2.69 3.47
CA LEU A 174 0.87 2.76 2.06
C LEU A 174 -0.34 2.84 1.11
N GLN A 175 -1.48 2.25 1.50
CA GLN A 175 -2.67 2.14 0.64
C GLN A 175 -3.19 3.53 0.24
N GLY A 176 -3.29 4.45 1.20
CA GLY A 176 -3.73 5.82 0.94
C GLY A 176 -2.79 6.59 0.02
N LEU A 177 -1.47 6.33 0.12
CA LEU A 177 -0.46 6.99 -0.72
C LEU A 177 -0.47 6.44 -2.15
N LEU A 178 -0.67 5.13 -2.33
CA LEU A 178 -0.84 4.50 -3.64
C LEU A 178 -2.05 5.03 -4.40
N ILE A 179 -3.19 5.20 -3.72
CA ILE A 179 -4.42 5.71 -4.34
C ILE A 179 -4.25 7.14 -4.89
N GLN A 180 -3.35 7.93 -4.30
CA GLN A 180 -3.07 9.29 -4.77
C GLN A 180 -2.17 9.33 -6.00
N ARG A 181 -1.49 8.23 -6.36
CA ARG A 181 -0.55 8.18 -7.49
C ARG A 181 -1.26 8.07 -8.82
N GLN A 182 -0.83 8.85 -9.81
CA GLN A 182 -1.43 8.84 -11.14
C GLN A 182 -1.07 7.58 -11.93
N GLU A 183 0.12 7.04 -11.66
CA GLU A 183 0.72 5.89 -12.30
C GLU A 183 0.11 4.55 -11.86
N LEU A 184 -0.75 4.56 -10.84
CA LEU A 184 -1.47 3.36 -10.38
C LEU A 184 -2.42 2.87 -11.48
N SER A 185 -2.15 1.67 -12.01
CA SER A 185 -2.95 1.08 -13.09
C SER A 185 -4.31 0.59 -12.59
N THR A 186 -5.28 0.47 -13.51
CA THR A 186 -6.61 -0.09 -13.19
C THR A 186 -6.50 -1.52 -12.64
N ALA A 187 -5.58 -2.33 -13.16
CA ALA A 187 -5.33 -3.69 -12.67
C ALA A 187 -4.83 -3.69 -11.22
N GLN A 188 -3.89 -2.81 -10.89
CA GLN A 188 -3.37 -2.63 -9.52
C GLN A 188 -4.45 -2.10 -8.56
N ALA A 189 -5.26 -1.13 -9.01
CA ALA A 189 -6.38 -0.61 -8.25
C ALA A 189 -7.42 -1.71 -7.93
N ARG A 190 -7.70 -2.61 -8.88
CA ARG A 190 -8.57 -3.78 -8.66
C ARG A 190 -8.00 -4.73 -7.62
N LYS A 191 -6.71 -5.08 -7.70
CA LYS A 191 -6.05 -5.91 -6.68
C LYS A 191 -6.15 -5.29 -5.28
N MET A 192 -5.98 -3.97 -5.18
CA MET A 192 -6.17 -3.26 -3.91
C MET A 192 -7.61 -3.34 -3.40
N TYR A 193 -8.61 -3.24 -4.28
CA TYR A 193 -10.04 -3.26 -3.92
C TYR A 193 -10.45 -4.50 -3.11
N GLU A 194 -9.80 -5.64 -3.36
CA GLU A 194 -10.05 -6.92 -2.66
C GLU A 194 -9.77 -6.82 -1.15
N PHE A 195 -8.75 -6.03 -0.74
CA PHE A 195 -8.28 -5.99 0.65
C PHE A 195 -8.35 -4.62 1.32
N VAL A 196 -8.59 -3.52 0.59
CA VAL A 196 -8.71 -2.20 1.22
C VAL A 196 -10.08 -2.01 1.91
N GLY A 197 -10.07 -1.26 3.01
CA GLY A 197 -11.27 -0.88 3.76
C GLY A 197 -12.22 0.03 2.97
N GLN A 198 -13.48 0.09 3.39
CA GLN A 198 -14.56 0.82 2.69
C GLN A 198 -14.25 2.30 2.41
N ALA A 199 -13.51 2.97 3.30
CA ALA A 199 -13.15 4.38 3.12
C ALA A 199 -12.25 4.64 1.90
N MET A 200 -11.45 3.65 1.50
CA MET A 200 -10.49 3.78 0.40
C MET A 200 -11.05 3.31 -0.95
N ARG A 201 -12.12 2.50 -0.94
CA ARG A 201 -12.78 1.98 -2.15
C ARG A 201 -13.29 3.08 -3.06
N LYS A 202 -13.84 4.16 -2.50
CA LYS A 202 -14.32 5.31 -3.27
C LYS A 202 -13.20 5.94 -4.13
N GLY A 203 -12.00 6.09 -3.57
CA GLY A 203 -10.86 6.64 -4.31
C GLY A 203 -10.35 5.70 -5.42
N LEU A 204 -10.46 4.39 -5.22
CA LEU A 204 -10.14 3.39 -6.25
C LEU A 204 -11.21 3.36 -7.36
N GLU A 205 -12.49 3.44 -7.02
CA GLU A 205 -13.61 3.51 -7.97
C GLU A 205 -13.46 4.70 -8.91
N GLU A 206 -13.15 5.89 -8.37
CA GLU A 206 -12.91 7.09 -9.18
C GLU A 206 -11.78 6.89 -10.19
N LYS A 207 -10.69 6.20 -9.80
CA LYS A 207 -9.56 5.89 -10.71
C LYS A 207 -9.89 4.85 -11.77
N ILE A 208 -10.65 3.81 -11.39
CA ILE A 208 -11.07 2.75 -12.29
C ILE A 208 -11.99 3.34 -13.38
N VAL A 209 -12.89 4.25 -13.00
CA VAL A 209 -13.80 4.94 -13.93
C VAL A 209 -13.08 5.98 -14.79
N ALA A 210 -12.16 6.76 -14.21
CA ALA A 210 -11.47 7.85 -14.92
C ALA A 210 -10.51 7.38 -16.05
N SER A 211 -10.04 6.14 -16.01
CA SER A 211 -9.06 5.62 -16.99
C SER A 211 -9.68 5.29 -18.37
N GLY A 212 -10.97 5.59 -18.58
CA GLY A 212 -11.59 5.51 -19.91
C GLY A 212 -11.65 4.11 -20.49
N SER A 213 -11.48 3.07 -19.66
CA SER A 213 -11.98 1.75 -20.02
C SER A 213 -13.50 1.88 -20.01
N ASP A 214 -14.06 2.14 -21.19
CA ASP A 214 -15.47 1.94 -21.51
C ASP A 214 -15.76 0.46 -21.24
N VAL A 215 -16.05 0.17 -19.98
CA VAL A 215 -16.46 -1.13 -19.49
C VAL A 215 -17.66 -0.82 -18.63
N GLU A 216 -18.76 -0.51 -19.33
CA GLU A 216 -20.00 -1.19 -19.06
C GLU A 216 -19.63 -2.62 -18.66
N MET A 217 -19.79 -2.85 -17.38
CA MET A 217 -19.11 -3.87 -16.63
C MET A 217 -19.56 -5.23 -17.19
N ASP A 218 -18.74 -5.85 -18.05
CA ASP A 218 -18.67 -7.31 -18.15
C ASP A 218 -18.08 -7.81 -16.82
N ILE A 219 -18.92 -7.69 -15.78
CA ILE A 219 -18.81 -8.40 -14.52
C ILE A 219 -18.74 -9.89 -14.79
N GLU A 220 -19.27 -10.35 -15.94
CA GLU A 220 -19.14 -11.71 -16.43
C GLU A 220 -17.67 -12.16 -16.52
N GLN A 221 -16.72 -11.38 -17.04
CA GLN A 221 -15.33 -11.90 -17.17
C GLN A 221 -14.51 -11.90 -15.88
N VAL A 222 -14.74 -10.97 -14.95
CA VAL A 222 -14.04 -11.00 -13.64
C VAL A 222 -14.65 -12.05 -12.73
N VAL A 223 -15.97 -12.29 -12.84
CA VAL A 223 -16.67 -13.35 -12.12
C VAL A 223 -16.40 -14.72 -12.75
N ASP A 224 -16.32 -14.83 -14.07
CA ASP A 224 -15.94 -16.07 -14.77
C ASP A 224 -14.47 -16.41 -14.57
N GLN A 225 -13.57 -15.41 -14.44
CA GLN A 225 -12.17 -15.64 -14.09
C GLN A 225 -12.02 -16.04 -12.62
N ALA A 226 -12.79 -15.45 -11.68
CA ALA A 226 -12.80 -15.86 -10.29
C ALA A 226 -13.48 -17.24 -10.09
N ILE A 227 -14.48 -17.56 -10.90
CA ILE A 227 -15.11 -18.89 -10.97
C ILE A 227 -14.16 -19.89 -11.64
N ALA A 228 -13.44 -19.50 -12.71
CA ALA A 228 -12.46 -20.34 -13.38
C ALA A 228 -11.23 -20.59 -12.52
N GLU A 229 -10.73 -19.60 -11.77
CA GLU A 229 -9.61 -19.76 -10.84
C GLU A 229 -10.03 -20.57 -9.60
N ALA A 230 -11.29 -20.46 -9.16
CA ALA A 230 -11.86 -21.34 -8.13
C ALA A 230 -12.12 -22.78 -8.63
N LEU A 231 -12.32 -22.97 -9.94
CA LEU A 231 -12.43 -24.28 -10.61
C LEU A 231 -11.05 -24.85 -11.02
N GLU A 232 -10.04 -24.01 -11.26
CA GLU A 232 -8.68 -24.40 -11.66
C GLU A 232 -7.78 -24.71 -10.45
N GLN A 233 -8.15 -24.33 -9.23
CA GLN A 233 -7.59 -24.91 -8.00
C GLN A 233 -8.07 -26.36 -7.73
N GLU A 234 -8.66 -26.98 -8.76
CA GLU A 234 -8.88 -28.40 -9.03
C GLU A 234 -7.65 -29.33 -9.08
N ASP A 235 -6.86 -29.49 -8.02
CA ASP A 235 -6.15 -30.77 -7.77
C ASP A 235 -6.96 -31.69 -6.82
N PHE A 236 -8.24 -31.39 -6.63
CA PHE A 236 -9.16 -32.11 -5.74
C PHE A 236 -10.32 -32.82 -6.46
N LEU A 237 -10.56 -32.54 -7.76
CA LEU A 237 -11.62 -33.21 -8.54
C LEU A 237 -11.17 -34.45 -9.31
N SER A 238 -9.90 -34.82 -9.26
CA SER A 238 -9.42 -36.06 -9.88
C SER A 238 -9.71 -37.32 -9.04
N HIS A 239 -10.35 -37.20 -7.87
CA HIS A 239 -10.55 -38.32 -6.94
C HIS A 239 -11.97 -38.59 -6.41
N LEU A 240 -13.02 -38.05 -7.04
CA LEU A 240 -14.41 -38.31 -6.61
C LEU A 240 -15.21 -39.16 -7.60
N ASP A 241 -14.63 -40.27 -8.04
CA ASP A 241 -15.37 -41.36 -8.70
C ASP A 241 -15.39 -42.63 -7.83
N GLN A 242 -15.72 -42.46 -6.55
CA GLN A 242 -16.06 -43.58 -5.66
C GLN A 242 -17.35 -43.28 -4.87
N PRO A 243 -18.36 -44.16 -4.95
CA PRO A 243 -19.58 -44.02 -4.18
C PRO A 243 -19.40 -44.71 -2.83
N ASP A 244 -19.21 -43.95 -1.75
CA ASP A 244 -19.38 -44.42 -0.38
C ASP A 244 -19.79 -43.18 0.44
N GLY A 245 -20.93 -43.13 1.13
CA GLY A 245 -21.36 -44.07 2.16
C GLY A 245 -21.23 -43.33 3.50
N HIS A 246 -22.36 -43.07 4.17
CA HIS A 246 -22.53 -42.35 5.45
C HIS A 246 -22.77 -40.82 5.31
N ASN A 247 -23.77 -40.19 5.93
CA ASN A 247 -24.63 -40.63 7.03
C ASN A 247 -26.02 -39.98 6.90
N GLU A 248 -27.06 -40.82 6.89
CA GLU A 248 -28.42 -40.44 7.17
C GLU A 248 -28.53 -40.05 8.65
N THR A 249 -28.57 -38.76 8.96
CA THR A 249 -29.19 -38.30 10.20
C THR A 249 -30.60 -37.83 9.89
N ALA A 250 -31.49 -38.80 9.91
CA ALA A 250 -32.91 -38.58 10.10
C ALA A 250 -33.15 -37.86 11.44
N GLY A 251 -33.35 -36.54 11.37
CA GLY A 251 -33.94 -35.74 12.43
C GLY A 251 -35.36 -35.35 12.02
N SER A 252 -36.35 -36.03 12.61
CA SER A 252 -37.75 -35.62 12.60
C SER A 252 -37.90 -34.26 13.30
N GLY A 253 -37.98 -33.19 12.51
CA GLY A 253 -38.32 -31.84 12.95
C GLY A 253 -38.67 -31.01 11.72
N LEU A 254 -39.75 -30.22 11.78
CA LEU A 254 -40.14 -29.32 10.70
C LEU A 254 -38.93 -28.47 10.29
N ARG A 255 -38.45 -28.57 9.04
CA ARG A 255 -37.43 -27.64 8.55
C ARG A 255 -37.96 -26.21 8.73
N PRO A 256 -37.20 -25.31 9.37
CA PRO A 256 -37.66 -23.95 9.62
C PRO A 256 -37.95 -23.25 8.29
N HIS A 257 -39.08 -22.56 8.21
CA HIS A 257 -39.45 -21.85 6.98
C HIS A 257 -38.64 -20.54 6.90
N PRO A 258 -38.18 -20.09 5.72
CA PRO A 258 -37.54 -18.79 5.49
C PRO A 258 -38.15 -17.57 6.22
N ARG A 259 -39.48 -17.57 6.44
CA ARG A 259 -40.20 -16.50 7.15
C ARG A 259 -39.89 -16.44 8.65
N GLN A 260 -39.51 -17.56 9.26
CA GLN A 260 -39.16 -17.62 10.68
C GLN A 260 -37.84 -16.92 10.96
N LEU A 261 -36.87 -17.01 10.03
CA LEU A 261 -35.60 -16.28 10.11
C LEU A 261 -35.82 -14.76 10.04
N VAL A 262 -36.64 -14.30 9.08
CA VAL A 262 -37.02 -12.89 8.96
C VAL A 262 -37.73 -12.41 10.23
N GLY A 263 -38.62 -13.23 10.81
CA GLY A 263 -39.31 -12.93 12.06
C GLY A 263 -38.39 -12.82 13.28
N ALA A 264 -37.35 -13.66 13.38
CA ALA A 264 -36.35 -13.59 14.45
C ALA A 264 -35.54 -12.29 14.37
N LEU A 265 -35.11 -11.91 13.17
CA LEU A 265 -34.40 -10.64 12.94
C LEU A 265 -35.29 -9.41 13.24
N GLN A 266 -36.58 -9.45 12.91
CA GLN A 266 -37.52 -8.38 13.27
C GLN A 266 -37.72 -8.21 14.78
N GLN A 267 -37.56 -9.29 15.54
CA GLN A 267 -37.61 -9.30 17.01
C GLN A 267 -36.25 -8.97 17.64
N ASN A 268 -35.23 -8.70 16.81
CA ASN A 268 -33.84 -8.46 17.21
C ASN A 268 -33.23 -9.64 18.01
N ASP A 269 -33.70 -10.85 17.73
CA ASP A 269 -33.22 -12.09 18.35
C ASP A 269 -32.20 -12.77 17.43
N LEU A 270 -30.95 -12.29 17.50
CA LEU A 270 -29.83 -12.79 16.68
C LEU A 270 -29.48 -14.24 16.99
N PHE A 271 -29.55 -14.63 18.28
CA PHE A 271 -29.29 -16.01 18.69
C PHE A 271 -30.29 -16.97 18.06
N ARG A 272 -31.58 -16.62 18.06
CA ARG A 272 -32.61 -17.43 17.40
C ARG A 272 -32.45 -17.44 15.89
N PHE A 273 -31.99 -16.34 15.30
CA PHE A 273 -31.71 -16.29 13.86
C PHE A 273 -30.58 -17.25 13.46
N GLU A 274 -29.46 -17.26 14.18
CA GLU A 274 -28.32 -18.15 13.91
C GLU A 274 -28.71 -19.63 14.03
N GLU A 275 -29.46 -19.99 15.08
CA GLU A 275 -29.98 -21.34 15.29
C GLU A 275 -30.87 -21.78 14.11
N LEU A 276 -31.82 -20.94 13.71
CA LEU A 276 -32.69 -21.21 12.55
C LEU A 276 -31.92 -21.28 11.23
N PHE A 277 -30.85 -20.49 11.09
CA PHE A 277 -30.00 -20.50 9.89
C PHE A 277 -29.16 -21.77 9.79
N GLN A 278 -28.61 -22.26 10.91
CA GLN A 278 -27.91 -23.54 10.97
C GLN A 278 -28.84 -24.71 10.62
N GLU A 279 -30.02 -24.77 11.26
CA GLU A 279 -31.02 -25.81 10.99
C GLU A 279 -31.51 -25.83 9.53
N LEU A 280 -31.61 -24.65 8.92
CA LEU A 280 -32.07 -24.51 7.53
C LEU A 280 -30.99 -24.93 6.53
N THR A 281 -29.74 -24.56 6.80
CA THR A 281 -28.60 -24.76 5.89
C THR A 281 -27.89 -26.10 6.12
N ASP A 282 -28.21 -26.81 7.20
CA ASP A 282 -27.49 -28.00 7.71
C ASP A 282 -25.97 -27.74 7.85
N LEU A 283 -25.54 -26.51 8.14
CA LEU A 283 -24.14 -26.15 8.36
C LEU A 283 -23.74 -26.38 9.82
N THR A 284 -22.45 -26.60 10.07
CA THR A 284 -21.88 -26.55 11.42
C THR A 284 -22.01 -25.14 12.00
N GLU A 285 -21.93 -25.01 13.33
CA GLU A 285 -21.96 -23.70 14.00
C GLU A 285 -20.92 -22.74 13.40
N GLN A 286 -19.68 -23.22 13.25
CA GLN A 286 -18.58 -22.45 12.66
C GLN A 286 -18.83 -22.11 11.18
N GLY A 287 -19.37 -23.04 10.40
CA GLY A 287 -19.73 -22.80 8.99
C GLY A 287 -20.80 -21.72 8.85
N ALA A 288 -21.82 -21.73 9.72
CA ALA A 288 -22.86 -20.71 9.73
C ALA A 288 -22.32 -19.33 10.15
N THR A 289 -21.50 -19.25 11.21
CA THR A 289 -20.84 -18.00 11.62
C THR A 289 -20.03 -17.42 10.47
N ARG A 290 -19.25 -18.24 9.77
CA ARG A 290 -18.42 -17.79 8.65
C ARG A 290 -19.25 -17.25 7.47
N VAL A 291 -20.34 -17.93 7.13
CA VAL A 291 -21.25 -17.47 6.06
C VAL A 291 -21.92 -16.16 6.43
N LEU A 292 -22.32 -15.99 7.69
CA LEU A 292 -23.04 -14.81 8.15
C LEU A 292 -22.15 -13.59 8.37
N TYR A 293 -20.91 -13.79 8.84
CA TYR A 293 -20.05 -12.69 9.31
C TYR A 293 -18.78 -12.50 8.48
N ASP A 294 -18.17 -13.56 7.95
CA ASP A 294 -16.84 -13.48 7.33
C ASP A 294 -16.87 -13.50 5.79
N SER A 295 -17.93 -14.05 5.18
CA SER A 295 -17.96 -14.41 3.74
C SER A 295 -18.75 -13.43 2.86
N GLY A 296 -19.25 -12.34 3.43
CA GLY A 296 -20.00 -11.31 2.70
C GLY A 296 -21.45 -11.70 2.33
N PRO A 297 -22.25 -10.74 1.82
CA PRO A 297 -23.66 -10.95 1.51
C PRO A 297 -23.93 -11.92 0.35
N GLU A 298 -22.94 -12.18 -0.50
CA GLU A 298 -23.00 -13.14 -1.60
C GLU A 298 -23.07 -14.59 -1.08
N ALA A 299 -22.32 -14.91 -0.02
CA ALA A 299 -22.37 -16.23 0.60
C ALA A 299 -23.75 -16.51 1.24
N ILE A 300 -24.35 -15.48 1.85
CA ILE A 300 -25.71 -15.53 2.37
C ILE A 300 -26.70 -15.74 1.22
N ALA A 301 -26.51 -15.07 0.07
CA ALA A 301 -27.34 -15.26 -1.11
C ALA A 301 -27.30 -16.69 -1.64
N ILE A 302 -26.11 -17.31 -1.71
CA ILE A 302 -25.94 -18.71 -2.11
C ILE A 302 -26.65 -19.65 -1.12
N ALA A 303 -26.42 -19.48 0.18
CA ALA A 303 -27.07 -20.29 1.21
C ALA A 303 -28.60 -20.17 1.14
N CYS A 304 -29.12 -18.95 1.03
CA CYS A 304 -30.56 -18.69 0.90
C CYS A 304 -31.13 -19.28 -0.40
N LYS A 305 -30.41 -19.20 -1.52
CA LYS A 305 -30.88 -19.73 -2.81
C LYS A 305 -30.93 -21.25 -2.79
N ALA A 306 -29.92 -21.90 -2.21
CA ALA A 306 -29.88 -23.34 -1.99
C ALA A 306 -31.02 -23.84 -1.08
N CYS A 307 -31.42 -23.01 -0.11
CA CYS A 307 -32.51 -23.31 0.82
C CYS A 307 -33.91 -22.92 0.31
N GLY A 308 -34.02 -22.44 -0.94
CA GLY A 308 -35.31 -22.15 -1.57
C GLY A 308 -35.96 -20.83 -1.17
N PHE A 309 -35.17 -19.82 -0.80
CA PHE A 309 -35.70 -18.48 -0.57
C PHE A 309 -36.27 -17.89 -1.86
N ASP A 310 -37.32 -17.09 -1.74
CA ASP A 310 -37.78 -16.23 -2.82
C ASP A 310 -37.10 -14.84 -2.70
N ARG A 311 -37.14 -14.06 -3.78
CA ARG A 311 -36.56 -12.70 -3.84
C ARG A 311 -37.00 -11.84 -2.65
N ARG A 312 -38.26 -11.97 -2.25
CA ARG A 312 -38.87 -11.16 -1.19
C ARG A 312 -38.29 -11.51 0.19
N ASN A 313 -38.31 -12.78 0.59
CA ASN A 313 -37.80 -13.19 1.90
C ASN A 313 -36.29 -12.96 1.99
N PHE A 314 -35.54 -13.16 0.90
CA PHE A 314 -34.11 -12.86 0.88
C PHE A 314 -33.83 -11.36 1.00
N GLY A 315 -34.56 -10.50 0.27
CA GLY A 315 -34.42 -9.05 0.40
C GLY A 315 -34.77 -8.53 1.79
N ASP A 316 -35.80 -9.10 2.43
CA ASP A 316 -36.14 -8.77 3.81
C ASP A 316 -35.03 -9.17 4.79
N LEU A 317 -34.47 -10.38 4.63
CA LEU A 317 -33.35 -10.86 5.44
C LEU A 317 -32.10 -9.98 5.25
N LEU A 318 -31.74 -9.67 4.00
CA LEU A 318 -30.58 -8.85 3.69
C LEU A 318 -30.71 -7.43 4.25
N ALA A 319 -31.88 -6.81 4.12
CA ALA A 319 -32.12 -5.48 4.65
C ALA A 319 -32.11 -5.43 6.19
N LEU A 320 -32.49 -6.52 6.86
CA LEU A 320 -32.43 -6.62 8.31
C LEU A 320 -31.00 -6.89 8.83
N LEU A 321 -30.21 -7.70 8.12
CA LEU A 321 -28.83 -8.00 8.51
C LEU A 321 -27.87 -6.83 8.23
N GLN A 322 -28.02 -6.16 7.09
CA GLN A 322 -27.04 -5.16 6.60
C GLN A 322 -27.55 -3.71 6.70
N GLY A 323 -28.83 -3.49 7.00
CA GLY A 323 -29.44 -2.16 7.01
C GLY A 323 -29.22 -1.30 8.25
N GLY A 324 -28.46 -1.77 9.24
CA GLY A 324 -28.01 -0.95 10.38
C GLY A 324 -29.12 -0.19 11.13
N GLY A 325 -30.29 -0.82 11.30
CA GLY A 325 -31.46 -0.22 11.97
C GLY A 325 -32.40 0.61 11.08
N GLU A 326 -32.05 0.88 9.81
CA GLU A 326 -32.92 1.54 8.82
C GLU A 326 -33.07 0.71 7.52
N PRO A 327 -33.80 -0.43 7.56
CA PRO A 327 -33.91 -1.37 6.43
C PRO A 327 -34.43 -0.75 5.13
N ASP A 328 -35.33 0.23 5.23
CA ASP A 328 -35.96 0.87 4.07
C ASP A 328 -35.01 1.80 3.30
N LYS A 329 -34.00 2.37 3.96
CA LYS A 329 -32.95 3.15 3.26
C LYS A 329 -31.95 2.22 2.58
N PHE A 330 -31.60 1.10 3.21
CA PHE A 330 -30.72 0.11 2.61
C PHE A 330 -31.30 -0.47 1.32
N ARG A 331 -32.61 -0.72 1.27
CA ARG A 331 -33.33 -1.16 0.05
C ARG A 331 -33.18 -0.22 -1.16
N GLN A 332 -32.90 1.06 -0.92
CA GLN A 332 -32.71 2.08 -1.96
C GLN A 332 -31.25 2.22 -2.39
N THR A 333 -30.34 1.48 -1.77
CA THR A 333 -28.91 1.53 -2.06
C THR A 333 -28.57 0.62 -3.24
N SER A 334 -27.62 1.03 -4.08
CA SER A 334 -27.14 0.21 -5.20
C SER A 334 -26.58 -1.15 -4.76
N ALA A 335 -26.03 -1.25 -3.54
CA ALA A 335 -25.58 -2.50 -2.93
C ALA A 335 -26.73 -3.52 -2.78
N TYR A 336 -27.91 -3.09 -2.30
CA TYR A 336 -29.08 -3.96 -2.17
C TYR A 336 -29.54 -4.47 -3.54
N THR A 337 -29.62 -3.58 -4.53
CA THR A 337 -30.01 -3.95 -5.90
C THR A 337 -29.04 -4.98 -6.48
N LYS A 338 -27.73 -4.78 -6.33
CA LYS A 338 -26.69 -5.70 -6.83
C LYS A 338 -26.81 -7.11 -6.24
N ILE A 339 -26.97 -7.22 -4.91
CA ILE A 339 -27.04 -8.53 -4.23
C ILE A 339 -28.35 -9.25 -4.57
N ILE A 340 -29.44 -8.51 -4.77
CA ILE A 340 -30.72 -9.08 -5.17
C ILE A 340 -30.67 -9.59 -6.62
N ASP A 341 -30.05 -8.84 -7.53
CA ASP A 341 -29.86 -9.28 -8.92
C ASP A 341 -28.92 -10.49 -8.99
N TYR A 342 -27.87 -10.54 -8.14
CA TYR A 342 -27.02 -11.71 -7.96
C TYR A 342 -27.83 -12.94 -7.51
N PHE A 343 -28.65 -12.80 -6.46
CA PHE A 343 -29.51 -13.87 -5.97
C PHE A 343 -30.45 -14.43 -7.04
N GLU A 344 -30.97 -13.58 -7.93
CA GLU A 344 -31.83 -14.02 -9.03
C GLU A 344 -31.07 -14.79 -10.10
N ARG A 345 -29.85 -14.36 -10.44
CA ARG A 345 -29.00 -14.99 -11.47
C ARG A 345 -28.47 -16.36 -11.05
N ILE A 346 -28.27 -16.61 -9.75
CA ILE A 346 -27.79 -17.91 -9.27
C ILE A 346 -28.83 -19.00 -9.55
N ASP A 347 -28.38 -20.12 -10.14
CA ASP A 347 -29.18 -21.31 -10.28
C ASP A 347 -29.28 -22.10 -8.96
N ALA A 348 -30.48 -22.60 -8.64
CA ALA A 348 -30.74 -23.30 -7.38
C ALA A 348 -29.94 -24.61 -7.25
N SER A 349 -29.69 -25.31 -8.36
CA SER A 349 -28.88 -26.54 -8.37
C SER A 349 -27.39 -26.21 -8.14
N GLY A 350 -26.90 -25.13 -8.75
CA GLY A 350 -25.57 -24.57 -8.50
C GLY A 350 -25.35 -24.21 -7.02
N ALA A 351 -26.27 -23.44 -6.45
CA ALA A 351 -26.22 -23.06 -5.04
C ALA A 351 -26.25 -24.27 -4.10
N GLY A 352 -27.07 -25.29 -4.42
CA GLY A 352 -27.17 -26.52 -3.63
C GLY A 352 -25.86 -27.31 -3.60
N ARG A 353 -25.09 -27.33 -4.69
CA ARG A 353 -23.77 -27.99 -4.73
C ARG A 353 -22.74 -27.28 -3.87
N VAL A 354 -22.72 -25.95 -3.93
CA VAL A 354 -21.82 -25.12 -3.10
C VAL A 354 -22.14 -25.30 -1.62
N LEU A 355 -23.42 -25.25 -1.25
CA LEU A 355 -23.84 -25.51 0.13
C LEU A 355 -23.47 -26.93 0.58
N ALA A 356 -23.62 -27.93 -0.29
CA ALA A 356 -23.23 -29.31 0.03
C ALA A 356 -21.71 -29.47 0.20
N ALA A 357 -20.89 -28.70 -0.51
CA ALA A 357 -19.45 -28.64 -0.29
C ALA A 357 -19.13 -27.99 1.07
N TRP A 358 -19.84 -26.91 1.43
CA TRP A 358 -19.65 -26.22 2.72
C TRP A 358 -19.93 -27.12 3.92
N ARG A 359 -20.92 -28.01 3.81
CA ARG A 359 -21.25 -29.01 4.84
C ARG A 359 -20.18 -30.08 5.03
N ARG A 360 -19.36 -30.34 4.01
CA ARG A 360 -18.34 -31.40 4.02
C ARG A 360 -16.93 -30.88 4.25
N ALA A 361 -16.71 -29.57 4.12
CA ALA A 361 -15.43 -28.95 4.35
C ALA A 361 -15.03 -29.13 5.83
N PRO A 362 -13.85 -29.69 6.14
CA PRO A 362 -13.32 -29.67 7.49
C PRO A 362 -13.27 -28.24 8.05
N ASP A 363 -13.50 -28.08 9.35
CA ASP A 363 -13.48 -26.78 10.01
C ASP A 363 -12.18 -25.96 9.72
N ASP A 364 -11.06 -26.63 9.42
CA ASP A 364 -9.75 -26.05 9.09
C ASP A 364 -9.44 -25.87 7.59
N SER A 365 -10.25 -26.38 6.65
CA SER A 365 -9.88 -26.40 5.21
C SER A 365 -10.07 -25.08 4.48
N TRP A 366 -10.48 -24.03 5.18
CA TRP A 366 -10.84 -22.74 4.62
C TRP A 366 -9.75 -21.67 4.75
N VAL A 367 -8.54 -22.09 5.16
CA VAL A 367 -7.36 -21.23 5.30
C VAL A 367 -6.47 -21.45 4.10
N ARG A 368 -6.69 -20.67 3.05
CA ARG A 368 -5.68 -20.20 2.10
C ARG A 368 -6.20 -19.08 1.24
#